data_AF-A0A2E4SWE0-F1
#
_entry.id   AF-A0A2E4SWE0-F1
#
_cell.length_a   1.000
_cell.length_b   1.000
_cell.length_c   1.000
_cell.angle_alpha   90.00
_cell.angle_beta   90.00
_cell.angle_gamma   90.00
#
_symmetry.space_group_name_H-M   'P 1'
#
loop_
_entity.id
_entity.type
_entity.pdbx_description
1 polymer ?
#
loop_
_entity_poly.entity_id
_entity_poly.type
_entity_poly.pdbx_seq_one_letter_code
_entity_poly.pdbx_strand_id
1 'polypeptide(L)' 'VDKLSCSYAVLWNSFKLIAADFSDAEKAAMFNDNARRIYKV' A
#
# COMPACT_ATOMS: atom_id res chain seq x y z
N VAL A 1 -18.97 -0.38 12.94
CA VAL A 1 -18.14 -1.58 13.20
C VAL A 1 -16.71 -1.09 13.33
N ASP A 2 -16.28 -0.80 14.55
CA ASP A 2 -14.91 -0.40 14.81
C ASP A 2 -14.08 -1.65 15.07
N LYS A 3 -13.29 -2.03 14.06
CA LYS A 3 -12.24 -3.04 14.23
C LYS A 3 -10.91 -2.31 14.40
N LEU A 4 -10.30 -2.47 15.56
CA LEU A 4 -8.97 -1.92 15.86
C LEU A 4 -7.84 -2.64 15.10
N SER A 5 -8.13 -3.78 14.46
CA SER A 5 -7.16 -4.56 13.68
C SER A 5 -7.85 -5.32 12.54
N CYS A 6 -7.07 -5.68 11.52
CA CYS A 6 -7.49 -6.56 10.43
C CYS A 6 -6.39 -7.58 10.12
N SER A 7 -6.76 -8.67 9.46
CA SER A 7 -5.77 -9.62 8.97
C SER A 7 -4.96 -9.02 7.84
N TYR A 8 -3.73 -9.48 7.67
CA TYR A 8 -2.88 -9.04 6.56
C TYR A 8 -3.55 -9.22 5.19
N ALA A 9 -4.27 -10.32 4.98
CA ALA A 9 -4.97 -10.58 3.73
C ALA A 9 -6.04 -9.51 3.41
N VAL A 10 -6.78 -9.06 4.44
CA VAL A 10 -7.76 -7.97 4.28
C VAL A 10 -7.05 -6.68 3.94
N LEU A 11 -5.99 -6.32 4.69
CA LEU A 11 -5.19 -5.11 4.45
C LEU A 11 -4.61 -5.08 3.03
N TRP A 12 -4.03 -6.19 2.59
CA TRP A 12 -3.44 -6.31 1.26
C TRP A 12 -4.49 -6.17 0.14
N ASN A 13 -5.67 -6.76 0.32
CA ASN A 13 -6.78 -6.58 -0.62
C ASN A 13 -7.23 -5.12 -0.68
N SER A 14 -7.29 -4.42 0.44
CA SER A 14 -7.59 -2.98 0.46
C SER A 14 -6.54 -2.16 -0.30
N PHE A 15 -5.25 -2.47 -0.16
CA PHE A 15 -4.21 -1.78 -0.92
C PHE A 15 -4.32 -2.01 -2.43
N LYS A 16 -4.67 -3.23 -2.87
CA LYS A 16 -4.92 -3.51 -4.29
C LYS A 16 -6.09 -2.70 -4.85
N LEU A 17 -7.15 -2.50 -4.07
CA LEU A 17 -8.29 -1.68 -4.47
C LEU A 17 -7.91 -0.20 -4.59
N ILE A 18 -7.15 0.33 -3.61
CA ILE A 18 -6.68 1.73 -3.64
C ILE A 18 -5.79 1.97 -4.86
N ALA A 19 -4.90 1.03 -5.18
CA ALA A 19 -3.95 1.15 -6.27
C ALA A 19 -4.49 0.67 -7.63
N ALA A 20 -5.80 0.44 -7.77
CA ALA A 20 -6.39 -0.14 -8.99
C ALA A 20 -6.09 0.70 -10.24
N ASP A 21 -6.29 2.01 -10.14
CA ASP A 21 -6.13 2.96 -11.25
C ASP A 21 -4.75 3.64 -11.29
N PHE A 22 -3.82 3.19 -10.45
CA PHE A 22 -2.48 3.76 -10.41
C PHE A 22 -1.68 3.29 -11.63
N SER A 23 -0.93 4.21 -12.23
CA SER A 23 0.13 3.89 -13.18
C SER A 23 1.24 3.07 -12.53
N ASP A 24 2.10 2.46 -13.34
CA ASP A 24 3.20 1.64 -12.83
C ASP A 24 4.15 2.42 -11.93
N ALA A 25 4.41 3.70 -12.26
CA ALA A 25 5.23 4.59 -11.45
C ALA A 25 4.57 4.90 -10.09
N GLU A 26 3.26 5.12 -10.07
CA GLU A 26 2.51 5.37 -8.82
C GLU A 26 2.44 4.12 -7.94
N LYS A 27 2.33 2.92 -8.54
CA LYS A 27 2.42 1.65 -7.80
C LYS A 27 3.80 1.46 -7.19
N ALA A 28 4.87 1.71 -7.95
CA ALA A 28 6.24 1.64 -7.42
C ALA A 28 6.44 2.63 -6.26
N ALA A 29 5.92 3.85 -6.39
CA ALA A 29 5.94 4.86 -5.34
C ALA A 29 5.18 4.44 -4.07
N MET A 30 4.00 3.83 -4.22
CA MET A 30 3.17 3.36 -3.10
C MET A 30 3.79 2.18 -2.36
N PHE A 31 4.32 1.20 -3.09
CA PHE A 31 4.73 -0.09 -2.52
C PHE A 31 6.22 -0.21 -2.21
N ASN A 32 7.09 0.71 -2.69
CA ASN A 32 8.53 0.58 -2.49
C ASN A 32 9.28 1.94 -2.42
N ASP A 33 9.18 2.78 -3.43
CA ASP A 33 10.16 3.86 -3.66
C ASP A 33 10.09 4.96 -2.60
N ASN A 34 8.88 5.33 -2.16
CA ASN A 34 8.74 6.30 -1.08
C ASN A 34 9.29 5.78 0.24
N ALA A 35 9.10 4.49 0.55
CA ALA A 35 9.63 3.88 1.76
C ALA A 35 11.17 3.92 1.75
N ARG A 36 11.81 3.52 0.63
CA ARG A 36 13.27 3.62 0.47
C ARG A 36 13.79 5.04 0.63
N ARG A 37 13.15 6.01 -0.02
CA ARG A 37 13.56 7.43 0.04
C ARG A 37 13.41 8.03 1.43
N ILE A 38 12.32 7.74 2.13
CA ILE A 38 11.99 8.37 3.42
C ILE A 38 12.74 7.68 4.56
N TYR A 39 12.73 6.35 4.59
CA TYR A 39 13.38 5.58 5.65
C TYR A 39 14.87 5.34 5.41
N LYS A 40 15.40 5.71 4.24
CA LYS A 40 16.82 5.54 3.85
C LYS A 40 17.29 4.08 3.99
N VAL A 41 16.46 3.16 3.47
CA VAL A 41 16.70 1.70 3.46
C VAL A 41 17.14 1.18 2.10
#